data_AF-A0A7C7V121-F1
#
_entry.id   AF-A0A7C7V121-F1
#
_cell.length_a   1.000
_cell.length_b   1.000
_cell.length_c   1.000
_cell.angle_alpha   90.00
_cell.angle_beta   90.00
_cell.angle_gamma   90.00
#
_symmetry.space_group_name_H-M   'P 1'
#
loop_
_entity.id
_entity.type
_entity.pdbx_description
1 polymer ?
#
loop_
_entity_poly.entity_id
_entity_poly.type
_entity_poly.pdbx_seq_one_letter_code
_entity_poly.pdbx_strand_id
1 'polypeptide(L)'
;MSPSPMNRGALVLGASLAVAAAMATDAAEISFRKTRIDTVFRSEGVAVADFNGDGRKDIAAGSVYYAAPRWQMHSVTERPKAFSPQTYSDAFCCFAADIDRDGWTDLVVVDMPGKPTWWFQNPGRPRRPWARHMAVEVTNNESPLWVDLTGNGRRELVFGHSPDPRKPDGADRRMAYAAPGPTATDVWPVRTFSDVAGPGSRKYAHGLGAGDINGDGRCDVVVKQGWYEAPADPAQPVWAFHAASFGQDCAHMLVYDVDGDGDSDVISS
;
A
#
# COMPACT_ATOMS: atom_id res chain seq x y z
N MET A 1 -87.84 -35.91 -21.44
CA MET A 1 -87.72 -36.01 -19.97
C MET A 1 -86.44 -35.31 -19.56
N SER A 2 -86.55 -34.51 -18.50
CA SER A 2 -85.68 -33.48 -17.94
C SER A 2 -84.14 -33.60 -18.12
N PRO A 3 -83.43 -32.48 -18.36
CA PRO A 3 -81.98 -32.44 -18.30
C PRO A 3 -81.48 -32.31 -16.85
N SER A 4 -80.48 -33.12 -16.48
CA SER A 4 -79.73 -33.01 -15.23
C SER A 4 -78.73 -31.85 -15.30
N PRO A 5 -78.56 -31.05 -14.22
CA PRO A 5 -77.68 -29.88 -14.25
C PRO A 5 -76.20 -30.26 -14.19
N MET A 6 -75.41 -29.67 -15.08
CA MET A 6 -73.95 -29.66 -15.06
C MET A 6 -73.45 -28.85 -13.85
N ASN A 7 -72.72 -29.52 -12.96
CA ASN A 7 -72.04 -28.90 -11.82
C ASN A 7 -70.80 -28.15 -12.33
N ARG A 8 -70.85 -26.81 -12.39
CA ARG A 8 -69.69 -25.96 -12.70
C ARG A 8 -68.85 -25.83 -11.43
N GLY A 9 -67.86 -26.70 -11.28
CA GLY A 9 -66.78 -26.51 -10.31
C GLY A 9 -65.93 -25.31 -10.72
N ALA A 10 -66.12 -24.17 -10.06
CA ALA A 10 -65.23 -23.03 -10.17
C ALA A 10 -63.91 -23.35 -9.47
N LEU A 11 -62.86 -23.64 -10.23
CA LEU A 11 -61.49 -23.77 -9.72
C LEU A 11 -60.95 -22.36 -9.47
N VAL A 12 -61.04 -21.89 -8.23
CA VAL A 12 -60.38 -20.65 -7.80
C VAL A 12 -58.88 -20.98 -7.63
N LEU A 13 -58.06 -20.67 -8.63
CA LEU A 13 -56.60 -20.60 -8.45
C LEU A 13 -56.30 -19.39 -7.56
N GLY A 14 -56.09 -19.63 -6.27
CA GLY A 14 -55.52 -18.66 -5.37
C GLY A 14 -54.05 -18.42 -5.72
N ALA A 15 -53.78 -17.38 -6.51
CA ALA A 15 -52.42 -16.88 -6.70
C ALA A 15 -51.91 -16.34 -5.35
N SER A 16 -51.07 -17.13 -4.68
CA SER A 16 -50.39 -16.72 -3.46
C SER A 16 -49.23 -15.81 -3.85
N LEU A 17 -49.46 -14.49 -3.86
CA LEU A 17 -48.39 -13.51 -3.93
C LEU A 17 -47.61 -13.57 -2.61
N ALA A 18 -46.55 -14.37 -2.55
CA ALA A 18 -45.57 -14.29 -1.49
C ALA A 18 -44.73 -13.02 -1.73
N VAL A 19 -45.14 -11.91 -1.11
CA VAL A 19 -44.28 -10.73 -1.00
C VAL A 19 -43.17 -11.10 -0.02
N ALA A 20 -42.00 -11.46 -0.56
CA ALA A 20 -40.78 -11.54 0.22
C ALA A 20 -40.41 -10.11 0.62
N ALA A 21 -40.83 -9.69 1.82
CA ALA A 21 -40.31 -8.49 2.43
C ALA A 21 -38.81 -8.72 2.69
N ALA A 22 -37.95 -8.10 1.87
CA ALA A 22 -36.53 -8.01 2.17
C ALA A 22 -36.40 -7.29 3.52
N MET A 23 -36.03 -8.04 4.56
CA MET A 23 -35.64 -7.46 5.83
C MET A 23 -34.34 -6.71 5.57
N ALA A 24 -34.41 -5.39 5.45
CA ALA A 24 -33.24 -4.54 5.57
C ALA A 24 -32.67 -4.81 6.97
N THR A 25 -31.54 -5.52 7.04
CA THR A 25 -30.77 -5.61 8.27
C THR A 25 -30.31 -4.21 8.60
N ASP A 26 -30.80 -3.66 9.71
CA ASP A 26 -30.26 -2.43 10.29
C ASP A 26 -28.75 -2.66 10.44
N ALA A 27 -27.96 -1.97 9.61
CA ALA A 27 -26.52 -2.07 9.70
C ALA A 27 -26.14 -1.60 11.10
N ALA A 28 -25.53 -2.49 11.90
CA ALA A 28 -25.12 -2.16 13.26
C ALA A 28 -24.35 -0.83 13.25
N GLU A 29 -24.73 0.07 14.16
CA GLU A 29 -24.12 1.40 14.24
C GLU A 29 -22.60 1.26 14.37
N ILE A 30 -21.87 1.82 13.38
CA ILE A 30 -20.41 1.78 13.36
C ILE A 30 -19.92 2.72 14.47
N SER A 31 -19.28 2.15 15.50
CA SER A 31 -18.69 2.91 16.60
C SER A 31 -17.18 2.65 16.71
N PHE A 32 -16.45 3.66 17.16
CA PHE A 32 -14.99 3.62 17.26
C PHE A 32 -14.52 3.82 18.70
N ARG A 33 -13.52 3.05 19.12
CA ARG A 33 -12.81 3.25 20.39
C ARG A 33 -11.41 3.81 20.14
N LYS A 34 -11.14 5.01 20.66
CA LYS A 34 -9.79 5.59 20.63
C LYS A 34 -8.90 4.93 21.67
N THR A 35 -7.73 4.45 21.24
CA THR A 35 -6.62 4.04 22.11
C THR A 35 -5.41 4.92 21.82
N ARG A 36 -4.81 5.52 22.85
CA ARG A 36 -3.60 6.34 22.69
C ARG A 36 -2.37 5.47 23.02
N ILE A 37 -1.54 5.21 22.02
CA ILE A 37 -0.36 4.32 22.12
C ILE A 37 0.89 5.09 22.55
N ASP A 38 1.25 6.16 21.85
CA ASP A 38 2.32 7.09 22.20
C ASP A 38 1.83 8.54 21.95
N THR A 39 2.39 9.50 22.69
CA THR A 39 2.19 10.94 22.49
C THR A 39 3.39 11.61 21.82
N VAL A 40 4.50 10.90 21.66
CA VAL A 40 5.71 11.39 21.01
C VAL A 40 5.57 11.29 19.49
N PHE A 41 5.94 12.33 18.75
CA PHE A 41 6.01 12.27 17.29
C PHE A 41 7.25 11.46 16.88
N ARG A 42 7.02 10.28 16.31
CA ARG A 42 8.07 9.30 15.94
C ARG A 42 8.33 9.24 14.44
N SER A 43 7.28 9.39 13.63
CA SER A 43 7.24 9.05 12.21
C SER A 43 5.98 9.66 11.60
N GLU A 44 6.01 10.04 10.33
CA GLU A 44 4.82 10.38 9.55
C GLU A 44 4.00 9.13 9.22
N GLY A 45 4.69 8.04 8.86
CA GLY A 45 4.08 6.75 8.50
C GLY A 45 4.12 5.70 9.60
N VAL A 46 3.33 4.64 9.43
CA VAL A 46 3.37 3.45 10.30
C VAL A 46 3.32 2.17 9.48
N ALA A 47 3.91 1.09 9.99
CA ALA A 47 3.74 -0.26 9.45
C ALA A 47 2.96 -1.12 10.44
N VAL A 48 2.18 -2.07 9.93
CA VAL A 48 1.39 -2.99 10.76
C VAL A 48 1.74 -4.43 10.41
N ALA A 49 2.34 -5.17 11.35
CA ALA A 49 2.77 -6.54 11.15
C ALA A 49 3.04 -7.24 12.50
N ASP A 50 3.31 -8.54 12.48
CA ASP A 50 3.68 -9.29 13.69
C ASP A 50 5.21 -9.25 13.84
N PHE A 51 5.71 -8.30 14.63
CA PHE A 51 7.16 -8.09 14.78
C PHE A 51 7.76 -8.95 15.89
N ASN A 52 6.94 -9.47 16.80
CA ASN A 52 7.38 -10.28 17.94
C ASN A 52 7.06 -11.78 17.80
N GLY A 53 6.38 -12.19 16.72
CA GLY A 53 6.07 -13.58 16.39
C GLY A 53 4.96 -14.19 17.25
N ASP A 54 4.10 -13.38 17.86
CA ASP A 54 3.04 -13.83 18.76
C ASP A 54 1.68 -14.06 18.08
N GLY A 55 1.61 -13.83 16.76
CA GLY A 55 0.41 -13.96 15.93
C GLY A 55 -0.51 -12.74 15.96
N ARG A 56 -0.14 -11.65 16.65
CA ARG A 56 -0.91 -10.40 16.70
C ARG A 56 -0.25 -9.33 15.85
N LYS A 57 -1.04 -8.36 15.42
CA LYS A 57 -0.55 -7.21 14.66
C LYS A 57 -0.07 -6.12 15.60
N ASP A 58 1.21 -5.85 15.52
CA ASP A 58 1.92 -4.74 16.15
C ASP A 58 1.93 -3.52 15.22
N ILE A 59 2.35 -2.36 15.75
CA ILE A 59 2.47 -1.12 14.98
C ILE A 59 3.90 -0.60 15.09
N ALA A 60 4.61 -0.46 13.97
CA ALA A 60 5.90 0.21 13.91
C ALA A 60 5.76 1.68 13.49
N ALA A 61 6.58 2.54 14.08
CA ALA A 61 6.67 3.96 13.78
C ALA A 61 8.16 4.39 13.80
N GLY A 62 8.78 4.43 12.62
CA GLY A 62 10.18 4.81 12.43
C GLY A 62 11.17 3.91 13.18
N SER A 63 11.58 4.33 14.38
CA SER A 63 12.64 3.64 15.17
C SER A 63 12.11 2.78 16.32
N VAL A 64 10.80 2.56 16.40
CA VAL A 64 10.14 1.74 17.43
C VAL A 64 9.00 0.91 16.86
N TYR A 65 8.60 -0.16 17.57
CA TYR A 65 7.31 -0.80 17.39
C TYR A 65 6.57 -0.99 18.72
N TYR A 66 5.25 -1.08 18.67
CA TYR A 66 4.35 -1.23 19.81
C TYR A 66 3.67 -2.59 19.74
N ALA A 67 4.02 -3.48 20.66
CA ALA A 67 3.54 -4.86 20.67
C ALA A 67 2.10 -4.96 21.19
N ALA A 68 1.20 -5.53 20.41
CA ALA A 68 -0.17 -5.80 20.83
C ALA A 68 -0.20 -6.88 21.95
N PRO A 69 -1.28 -6.98 22.75
CA PRO A 69 -2.38 -6.02 22.87
C PRO A 69 -2.08 -4.90 23.88
N ARG A 70 -0.93 -4.95 24.56
CA ARG A 70 -0.57 -3.99 25.62
C ARG A 70 0.10 -2.72 25.09
N TRP A 71 0.42 -2.69 23.80
CA TRP A 71 1.13 -1.61 23.12
C TRP A 71 2.46 -1.27 23.79
N GLN A 72 3.18 -2.29 24.25
CA GLN A 72 4.49 -2.11 24.86
C GLN A 72 5.47 -1.63 23.79
N MET A 73 6.15 -0.51 24.03
CA MET A 73 7.14 0.01 23.10
C MET A 73 8.43 -0.82 23.15
N HIS A 74 8.90 -1.22 21.97
CA HIS A 74 10.18 -1.86 21.72
C HIS A 74 11.02 -0.97 20.79
N SER A 75 12.29 -0.82 21.11
CA SER A 75 13.22 -0.05 20.28
C SER A 75 13.74 -0.90 19.12
N VAL A 76 13.70 -0.36 17.91
CA VAL A 76 14.35 -0.95 16.72
C VAL A 76 15.82 -0.55 16.68
N THR A 77 16.13 0.69 17.05
CA THR A 77 17.50 1.23 17.09
C THR A 77 18.06 1.21 18.53
N GLU A 78 19.32 1.59 18.72
CA GLU A 78 19.91 1.78 20.05
C GLU A 78 19.14 2.79 20.91
N ARG A 79 18.62 3.85 20.27
CA ARG A 79 17.87 4.91 20.92
C ARG A 79 16.65 5.28 20.06
N PRO A 80 15.43 5.16 20.61
CA PRO A 80 14.22 5.67 19.97
C PRO A 80 14.37 7.16 19.65
N LYS A 81 14.10 7.53 18.40
CA LYS A 81 14.08 8.94 17.97
C LYS A 81 12.74 9.57 18.34
N ALA A 82 12.78 10.87 18.57
CA ALA A 82 11.62 11.72 18.84
C ALA A 82 11.83 13.03 18.09
N PHE A 83 10.77 13.54 17.49
CA PHE A 83 10.82 14.74 16.66
C PHE A 83 9.83 15.78 17.17
N SER A 84 10.04 17.03 16.75
CA SER A 84 9.03 18.06 16.93
C SER A 84 7.91 17.86 15.91
N PRO A 85 6.62 17.90 16.31
CA PRO A 85 5.50 17.83 15.37
C PRO A 85 5.36 19.10 14.51
N GLN A 86 6.19 20.12 14.73
CA GLN A 86 6.31 21.30 13.85
C GLN A 86 7.34 21.09 12.73
N THR A 87 8.03 19.96 12.71
CA THR A 87 9.06 19.60 11.72
C THR A 87 8.82 18.19 11.20
N TYR A 88 9.65 17.75 10.26
CA TYR A 88 9.63 16.39 9.73
C TYR A 88 10.48 15.41 10.55
N SER A 89 10.11 14.15 10.49
CA SER A 89 10.89 13.01 10.95
C SER A 89 11.80 12.48 9.85
N ASP A 90 12.59 11.46 10.15
CA ASP A 90 13.36 10.69 9.16
C ASP A 90 12.69 9.35 8.79
N ALA A 91 11.37 9.28 8.91
CA ALA A 91 10.54 8.10 8.66
C ALA A 91 9.18 8.50 8.05
N PHE A 92 9.20 8.83 6.76
CA PHE A 92 8.02 9.28 5.99
C PHE A 92 7.04 8.14 5.75
N CYS A 93 7.55 6.97 5.40
CA CYS A 93 6.76 5.75 5.22
C CYS A 93 7.44 4.59 5.94
N CYS A 94 6.64 3.72 6.52
CA CYS A 94 7.11 2.48 7.13
C CYS A 94 6.40 1.30 6.46
N PHE A 95 7.14 0.26 6.08
CA PHE A 95 6.59 -0.99 5.55
C PHE A 95 7.14 -2.20 6.31
N ALA A 96 6.47 -3.33 6.20
CA ALA A 96 6.85 -4.55 6.89
C ALA A 96 6.85 -5.73 5.92
N ALA A 97 7.90 -6.54 5.97
CA ALA A 97 8.07 -7.76 5.19
C ALA A 97 9.20 -8.60 5.79
N ASP A 98 9.21 -9.90 5.53
CA ASP A 98 10.38 -10.76 5.79
C ASP A 98 11.39 -10.59 4.64
N ILE A 99 12.38 -9.73 4.82
CA ILE A 99 13.29 -9.26 3.77
C ILE A 99 14.41 -10.28 3.53
N ASP A 100 14.93 -10.88 4.60
CA ASP A 100 16.00 -11.87 4.54
C ASP A 100 15.53 -13.34 4.52
N ARG A 101 14.22 -13.57 4.63
CA ARG A 101 13.56 -14.88 4.57
C ARG A 101 13.90 -15.76 5.78
N ASP A 102 14.13 -15.16 6.94
CA ASP A 102 14.41 -15.88 8.18
C ASP A 102 13.15 -16.21 9.00
N GLY A 103 11.98 -15.77 8.54
CA GLY A 103 10.68 -15.99 9.17
C GLY A 103 10.28 -14.91 10.18
N TRP A 104 11.11 -13.88 10.38
CA TRP A 104 10.78 -12.71 11.20
C TRP A 104 10.39 -11.53 10.32
N THR A 105 9.41 -10.75 10.79
CA THR A 105 9.03 -9.52 10.10
C THR A 105 10.11 -8.46 10.30
N ASP A 106 10.68 -7.95 9.22
CA ASP A 106 11.57 -6.80 9.19
C ASP A 106 10.80 -5.48 8.95
N LEU A 107 11.49 -4.36 9.21
CA LEU A 107 10.94 -3.02 9.06
C LEU A 107 11.69 -2.26 7.97
N VAL A 108 10.98 -1.79 6.96
CA VAL A 108 11.49 -0.85 5.94
C VAL A 108 11.06 0.56 6.33
N VAL A 109 12.00 1.50 6.31
CA VAL A 109 11.76 2.92 6.62
C VAL A 109 12.26 3.77 5.46
N VAL A 110 11.32 4.46 4.82
CA VAL A 110 11.60 5.50 3.83
C VAL A 110 11.89 6.79 4.59
N ASP A 111 13.10 7.33 4.42
CA ASP A 111 13.51 8.61 4.99
C ASP A 111 12.88 9.78 4.19
N MET A 112 13.22 11.03 4.51
CA MET A 112 12.83 12.22 3.76
C MET A 112 12.97 12.00 2.25
N PRO A 113 12.04 12.51 1.41
CA PRO A 113 12.14 12.32 -0.03
C PRO A 113 13.51 12.76 -0.58
N GLY A 114 14.07 11.96 -1.49
CA GLY A 114 15.41 12.09 -2.03
C GLY A 114 16.54 11.59 -1.12
N LYS A 115 16.23 10.90 -0.02
CA LYS A 115 17.19 10.21 0.85
C LYS A 115 17.16 8.69 0.61
N PRO A 116 18.10 7.94 1.22
CA PRO A 116 18.05 6.49 1.18
C PRO A 116 16.82 5.93 1.90
N THR A 117 16.33 4.80 1.39
CA THR A 117 15.43 3.92 2.15
C THR A 117 16.28 2.89 2.89
N TRP A 118 15.93 2.63 4.15
CA TRP A 118 16.60 1.67 5.02
C TRP A 118 15.69 0.49 5.30
N TRP A 119 16.28 -0.68 5.54
CA TRP A 119 15.58 -1.76 6.20
C TRP A 119 16.32 -2.19 7.47
N PHE A 120 15.56 -2.62 8.46
CA PHE A 120 16.03 -3.01 9.77
C PHE A 120 15.71 -4.48 9.97
N GLN A 121 16.76 -5.28 10.16
CA GLN A 121 16.71 -6.72 10.30
C GLN A 121 16.29 -7.11 11.71
N ASN A 122 15.14 -7.76 11.83
CA ASN A 122 14.61 -8.22 13.09
C ASN A 122 15.41 -9.43 13.59
N PRO A 123 16.10 -9.36 14.74
CA PRO A 123 16.92 -10.47 15.24
C PRO A 123 16.09 -11.61 15.86
N GLY A 124 14.77 -11.56 15.78
CA GLY A 124 13.81 -12.51 16.37
C GLY A 124 13.76 -12.59 17.90
N ARG A 125 14.76 -12.03 18.60
CA ARG A 125 14.80 -11.96 20.07
C ARG A 125 15.07 -10.52 20.53
N PRO A 126 14.38 -10.03 21.57
CA PRO A 126 14.33 -8.61 21.94
C PRO A 126 15.59 -8.09 22.68
N ARG A 127 16.78 -8.61 22.38
CA ARG A 127 18.01 -8.28 23.13
C ARG A 127 19.04 -7.45 22.37
N ARG A 128 18.81 -7.16 21.10
CA ARG A 128 19.75 -6.37 20.28
C ARG A 128 18.99 -5.34 19.44
N PRO A 129 19.56 -4.14 19.23
CA PRO A 129 19.12 -3.27 18.14
C PRO A 129 19.12 -4.04 16.82
N TRP A 130 18.18 -3.71 15.95
CA TRP A 130 18.05 -4.33 14.64
C TRP A 130 19.20 -3.86 13.76
N ALA A 131 19.78 -4.78 12.99
CA ALA A 131 20.84 -4.41 12.06
C ALA A 131 20.24 -3.55 10.94
N ARG A 132 20.86 -2.40 10.65
CA ARG A 132 20.38 -1.47 9.62
C ARG A 132 21.14 -1.69 8.32
N HIS A 133 20.41 -1.88 7.24
CA HIS A 133 20.92 -2.07 5.89
C HIS A 133 20.31 -1.02 4.95
N MET A 134 21.08 -0.56 3.96
CA MET A 134 20.56 0.34 2.94
C MET A 134 19.79 -0.46 1.90
N ALA A 135 18.51 -0.15 1.72
CA ALA A 135 17.68 -0.77 0.68
C ALA A 135 17.90 -0.08 -0.67
N VAL A 136 17.71 1.24 -0.72
CA VAL A 136 17.79 2.06 -1.95
C VAL A 136 18.48 3.37 -1.62
N GLU A 137 19.37 3.86 -2.49
CA GLU A 137 20.15 5.09 -2.23
C GLU A 137 19.35 6.39 -2.38
N VAL A 138 18.39 6.43 -3.32
CA VAL A 138 17.51 7.57 -3.57
C VAL A 138 16.08 7.11 -3.74
N THR A 139 15.21 7.50 -2.81
CA THR A 139 13.76 7.31 -2.90
C THR A 139 13.08 8.68 -2.94
N ASN A 140 12.54 9.07 -4.10
CA ASN A 140 11.66 10.22 -4.26
C ASN A 140 10.19 9.81 -4.07
N ASN A 141 9.29 10.77 -4.30
CA ASN A 141 7.91 10.80 -3.83
C ASN A 141 7.82 11.10 -2.35
N GLU A 142 6.77 11.81 -1.95
CA GLU A 142 6.47 11.98 -0.53
C GLU A 142 5.98 10.68 0.10
N SER A 143 5.26 9.88 -0.69
CA SER A 143 4.58 8.66 -0.27
C SER A 143 4.80 7.51 -1.27
N PRO A 144 5.99 6.87 -1.31
CA PRO A 144 6.21 5.65 -2.09
C PRO A 144 5.23 4.53 -1.75
N LEU A 145 5.11 3.53 -2.64
CA LEU A 145 4.24 2.38 -2.43
C LEU A 145 5.01 1.10 -2.13
N TRP A 146 4.37 0.17 -1.42
CA TRP A 146 4.87 -1.19 -1.18
C TRP A 146 3.79 -2.19 -1.62
N VAL A 147 3.91 -2.68 -2.86
CA VAL A 147 2.87 -3.43 -3.57
C VAL A 147 3.49 -4.56 -4.39
N ASP A 148 2.76 -5.67 -4.60
CA ASP A 148 3.17 -6.73 -5.52
C ASP A 148 2.93 -6.24 -6.95
N LEU A 149 3.90 -5.48 -7.46
CA LEU A 149 3.83 -4.83 -8.75
C LEU A 149 4.03 -5.85 -9.87
N THR A 150 4.83 -6.88 -9.60
CA THR A 150 5.23 -7.87 -10.62
C THR A 150 4.36 -9.12 -10.66
N GLY A 151 3.37 -9.24 -9.76
CA GLY A 151 2.46 -10.39 -9.67
C GLY A 151 3.14 -11.67 -9.17
N ASN A 152 4.27 -11.54 -8.47
CA ASN A 152 5.09 -12.68 -8.05
C ASN A 152 4.81 -13.14 -6.59
N GLY A 153 3.86 -12.47 -5.92
CA GLY A 153 3.51 -12.70 -4.51
C GLY A 153 4.42 -11.98 -3.51
N ARG A 154 5.48 -11.28 -3.97
CA ARG A 154 6.34 -10.42 -3.14
C ARG A 154 6.14 -8.98 -3.57
N ARG A 155 6.29 -8.08 -2.61
CA ARG A 155 6.09 -6.65 -2.83
C ARG A 155 7.39 -5.97 -3.22
N GLU A 156 7.27 -4.98 -4.09
CA GLU A 156 8.30 -4.05 -4.48
C GLU A 156 8.02 -2.66 -3.89
N LEU A 157 9.08 -1.90 -3.61
CA LEU A 157 8.99 -0.47 -3.36
C LEU A 157 8.83 0.24 -4.71
N VAL A 158 7.79 1.03 -4.90
CA VAL A 158 7.55 1.84 -6.11
C VAL A 158 7.73 3.33 -5.79
N PHE A 159 8.58 4.01 -6.56
CA PHE A 159 9.06 5.34 -6.22
C PHE A 159 9.69 6.05 -7.42
N GLY A 160 9.87 7.36 -7.32
CA GLY A 160 10.72 8.15 -8.21
C GLY A 160 12.18 7.96 -7.83
N HIS A 161 13.05 7.75 -8.80
CA HIS A 161 14.46 7.50 -8.58
C HIS A 161 15.31 8.53 -9.33
N SER A 162 16.45 8.92 -8.75
CA SER A 162 17.50 9.65 -9.47
C SER A 162 18.80 8.84 -9.42
N PRO A 163 19.51 8.68 -10.55
CA PRO A 163 20.76 7.94 -10.60
C PRO A 163 21.93 8.67 -9.93
N ASP A 164 21.84 9.99 -9.71
CA ASP A 164 22.84 10.75 -8.95
C ASP A 164 22.27 11.14 -7.57
N PRO A 165 22.75 10.52 -6.47
CA PRO A 165 22.25 10.79 -5.12
C PRO A 165 22.52 12.21 -4.63
N ARG A 166 23.43 12.95 -5.28
CA ARG A 166 23.68 14.37 -4.99
C ARG A 166 22.67 15.29 -5.68
N LYS A 167 21.90 14.75 -6.63
CA LYS A 167 20.87 15.46 -7.40
C LYS A 167 19.57 14.64 -7.40
N PRO A 168 18.91 14.47 -6.24
CA PRO A 168 17.71 13.64 -6.14
C PRO A 168 16.55 14.12 -7.03
N ASP A 169 16.46 15.43 -7.35
CA ASP A 169 15.48 15.95 -8.32
C ASP A 169 16.12 16.32 -9.69
N GLY A 170 17.23 15.67 -10.03
CA GLY A 170 17.96 15.89 -11.28
C GLY A 170 17.10 15.62 -12.53
N ALA A 171 17.61 16.03 -13.69
CA ALA A 171 16.91 15.84 -14.96
C ALA A 171 16.71 14.36 -15.31
N ASP A 172 17.66 13.49 -14.92
CA ASP A 172 17.71 12.07 -15.28
C ASP A 172 16.82 11.16 -14.43
N ARG A 173 15.98 11.75 -13.55
CA ARG A 173 15.06 11.00 -12.68
C ARG A 173 14.04 10.18 -13.47
N ARG A 174 13.58 9.07 -12.94
CA ARG A 174 12.61 8.15 -13.57
C ARG A 174 11.70 7.54 -12.51
N MET A 175 10.54 7.03 -12.89
CA MET A 175 9.81 6.10 -12.05
C MET A 175 10.54 4.75 -12.02
N ALA A 176 10.56 4.13 -10.85
CA ALA A 176 11.28 2.90 -10.60
C ALA A 176 10.58 2.03 -9.54
N TYR A 177 10.98 0.77 -9.53
CA TYR A 177 10.69 -0.13 -8.43
C TYR A 177 11.94 -0.91 -7.99
N ALA A 178 11.95 -1.39 -6.75
CA ALA A 178 13.05 -2.16 -6.19
C ALA A 178 12.54 -3.18 -5.17
N ALA A 179 13.23 -4.32 -5.07
CA ALA A 179 12.97 -5.37 -4.09
C ALA A 179 14.29 -6.04 -3.67
N PRO A 180 14.29 -6.78 -2.55
CA PRO A 180 15.48 -7.51 -2.09
C PRO A 180 16.07 -8.41 -3.17
N GLY A 181 17.39 -8.30 -3.36
CA GLY A 181 18.15 -9.15 -4.28
C GLY A 181 18.39 -10.57 -3.73
N PRO A 182 19.30 -11.33 -4.37
CA PRO A 182 19.69 -12.65 -3.88
C PRO A 182 20.32 -12.62 -2.48
N THR A 183 21.09 -11.57 -2.20
CA THR A 183 21.64 -11.26 -0.88
C THR A 183 20.80 -10.14 -0.27
N ALA A 184 20.08 -10.41 0.81
CA ALA A 184 19.13 -9.43 1.40
C ALA A 184 19.80 -8.16 1.92
N THR A 185 21.06 -8.25 2.35
CA THR A 185 21.83 -7.12 2.91
C THR A 185 22.49 -6.24 1.85
N ASP A 186 22.51 -6.68 0.59
CA ASP A 186 22.99 -5.84 -0.50
C ASP A 186 21.94 -4.77 -0.85
N VAL A 187 22.41 -3.65 -1.41
CA VAL A 187 21.52 -2.62 -1.94
C VAL A 187 20.62 -3.24 -3.01
N TRP A 188 19.32 -2.95 -2.93
CA TRP A 188 18.33 -3.54 -3.81
C TRP A 188 18.54 -3.09 -5.25
N PRO A 189 18.47 -4.01 -6.23
CA PRO A 189 18.53 -3.65 -7.63
C PRO A 189 17.31 -2.80 -8.01
N VAL A 190 17.57 -1.57 -8.46
CA VAL A 190 16.55 -0.63 -8.93
C VAL A 190 16.26 -0.87 -10.41
N ARG A 191 14.97 -0.99 -10.75
CA ARG A 191 14.49 -1.10 -12.13
C ARG A 191 13.65 0.11 -12.47
N THR A 192 14.02 0.84 -13.51
CA THR A 192 13.25 1.99 -14.00
C THR A 192 12.22 1.54 -15.03
N PHE A 193 11.07 2.20 -15.06
CA PHE A 193 9.99 1.88 -16.00
C PHE A 193 9.37 3.09 -16.70
N SER A 194 9.95 4.29 -16.54
CA SER A 194 9.54 5.48 -17.29
C SER A 194 10.68 6.04 -18.12
N ASP A 195 10.33 6.88 -19.10
CA ASP A 195 11.27 7.82 -19.71
C ASP A 195 11.94 8.75 -18.68
N VAL A 196 13.04 9.40 -19.10
CA VAL A 196 13.70 10.45 -18.33
C VAL A 196 12.68 11.53 -17.97
N ALA A 197 12.70 11.97 -16.71
CA ALA A 197 11.78 12.95 -16.15
C ALA A 197 10.30 12.58 -16.31
N GLY A 198 9.98 11.27 -16.41
CA GLY A 198 8.61 10.77 -16.53
C GLY A 198 7.68 11.26 -15.40
N PRO A 199 6.37 11.39 -15.67
CA PRO A 199 5.36 11.69 -14.65
C PRO A 199 5.55 10.95 -13.32
N GLY A 200 5.34 11.64 -12.20
CA GLY A 200 5.52 11.08 -10.85
C GLY A 200 6.97 10.97 -10.34
N SER A 201 8.00 11.11 -11.17
CA SER A 201 9.40 10.84 -10.75
C SER A 201 10.06 11.93 -9.87
N ARG A 202 9.36 13.06 -9.65
CA ARG A 202 9.87 14.22 -8.90
C ARG A 202 10.11 13.87 -7.44
N LYS A 203 11.09 14.55 -6.83
CA LYS A 203 11.44 14.42 -5.40
C LYS A 203 10.22 14.43 -4.48
N TYR A 204 9.34 15.42 -4.62
CA TYR A 204 8.14 15.59 -3.80
C TYR A 204 6.85 15.32 -4.59
N ALA A 205 6.89 14.42 -5.57
CA ALA A 205 5.66 14.06 -6.28
C ALA A 205 4.67 13.36 -5.33
N HIS A 206 3.42 13.80 -5.44
CA HIS A 206 2.23 13.36 -4.72
C HIS A 206 1.35 12.50 -5.63
N GLY A 207 0.42 11.76 -5.02
CA GLY A 207 -0.56 10.96 -5.74
C GLY A 207 0.09 9.81 -6.48
N LEU A 208 0.79 8.95 -5.76
CA LEU A 208 1.21 7.66 -6.28
C LEU A 208 0.15 6.62 -5.89
N GLY A 209 -0.28 5.81 -6.85
CA GLY A 209 -1.22 4.71 -6.68
C GLY A 209 -0.78 3.50 -7.49
N ALA A 210 -1.38 2.35 -7.21
CA ALA A 210 -1.16 1.15 -8.02
C ALA A 210 -2.38 0.23 -7.97
N GLY A 211 -2.61 -0.49 -9.07
CA GLY A 211 -3.69 -1.46 -9.23
C GLY A 211 -4.03 -1.65 -10.70
N ASP A 212 -4.89 -2.63 -10.99
CA ASP A 212 -5.30 -2.97 -12.35
C ASP A 212 -6.34 -1.97 -12.87
N ILE A 213 -5.88 -0.91 -13.56
CA ILE A 213 -6.78 0.18 -13.97
C ILE A 213 -7.45 -0.11 -15.32
N ASN A 214 -6.88 -1.01 -16.12
CA ASN A 214 -7.39 -1.36 -17.44
C ASN A 214 -8.09 -2.73 -17.49
N GLY A 215 -8.13 -3.47 -16.38
CA GLY A 215 -8.78 -4.78 -16.26
C GLY A 215 -8.01 -5.93 -16.91
N ASP A 216 -6.69 -5.79 -17.12
CA ASP A 216 -5.86 -6.80 -17.79
C ASP A 216 -5.25 -7.84 -16.84
N GLY A 217 -5.49 -7.69 -15.53
CA GLY A 217 -5.01 -8.56 -14.47
C GLY A 217 -3.60 -8.24 -13.97
N ARG A 218 -2.97 -7.13 -14.41
CA ARG A 218 -1.65 -6.68 -13.95
C ARG A 218 -1.75 -5.41 -13.12
N CYS A 219 -0.76 -5.19 -12.25
CA CYS A 219 -0.75 -4.05 -11.36
C CYS A 219 -0.09 -2.84 -12.03
N ASP A 220 -0.90 -1.87 -12.48
CA ASP A 220 -0.41 -0.63 -13.07
C ASP A 220 0.05 0.37 -12.01
N VAL A 221 0.83 1.38 -12.44
CA VAL A 221 1.23 2.49 -11.56
C VAL A 221 0.49 3.77 -11.97
N VAL A 222 -0.26 4.34 -11.04
CA VAL A 222 -1.07 5.53 -11.24
C VAL A 222 -0.36 6.75 -10.66
N VAL A 223 -0.32 7.83 -11.43
CA VAL A 223 0.19 9.15 -11.03
C VAL A 223 -0.80 10.22 -11.46
N LYS A 224 -0.77 11.42 -10.91
CA LYS A 224 -1.81 12.43 -11.20
C LYS A 224 -2.02 12.78 -12.68
N GLN A 225 -0.97 12.59 -13.49
CA GLN A 225 -0.97 12.88 -14.92
C GLN A 225 -1.36 11.68 -15.80
N GLY A 226 -1.63 10.51 -15.22
CA GLY A 226 -1.98 9.31 -15.97
C GLY A 226 -1.55 8.03 -15.29
N TRP A 227 -1.39 6.95 -16.06
CA TRP A 227 -0.92 5.68 -15.53
C TRP A 227 0.10 5.02 -16.45
N TYR A 228 0.98 4.25 -15.83
CA TYR A 228 1.95 3.39 -16.51
C TYR A 228 1.37 1.98 -16.58
N GLU A 229 1.13 1.50 -17.79
CA GLU A 229 0.61 0.16 -18.06
C GLU A 229 1.67 -0.88 -17.79
N ALA A 230 1.40 -1.76 -16.82
CA ALA A 230 2.24 -2.90 -16.52
C ALA A 230 2.26 -3.84 -17.73
N PRO A 231 3.42 -4.06 -18.33
CA PRO A 231 3.56 -5.00 -19.44
C PRO A 231 3.60 -6.44 -18.93
N ALA A 232 3.52 -7.41 -19.84
CA ALA A 232 3.70 -8.82 -19.50
C ALA A 232 5.09 -9.12 -18.89
N ASP A 233 6.12 -8.37 -19.29
CA ASP A 233 7.44 -8.40 -18.65
C ASP A 233 7.70 -7.07 -17.91
N PRO A 234 7.44 -6.98 -16.59
CA PRO A 234 7.64 -5.75 -15.83
C PRO A 234 9.10 -5.30 -15.76
N ALA A 235 10.07 -6.14 -16.19
CA ALA A 235 11.48 -5.77 -16.24
C ALA A 235 11.85 -4.89 -17.43
N GLN A 236 10.95 -4.68 -18.40
CA GLN A 236 11.22 -3.78 -19.51
C GLN A 236 11.41 -2.32 -19.02
N PRO A 237 12.33 -1.55 -19.63
CA PRO A 237 12.80 -0.29 -19.06
C PRO A 237 11.81 0.88 -19.19
N VAL A 238 10.80 0.75 -20.05
CA VAL A 238 9.78 1.77 -20.29
C VAL A 238 8.43 1.10 -20.47
N TRP A 239 7.46 1.47 -19.64
CA TRP A 239 6.07 1.06 -19.72
C TRP A 239 5.28 2.06 -20.57
N ALA A 240 4.17 1.62 -21.17
CA ALA A 240 3.31 2.54 -21.90
C ALA A 240 2.66 3.51 -20.91
N PHE A 241 2.73 4.82 -21.21
CA PHE A 241 2.11 5.83 -20.38
C PHE A 241 0.83 6.35 -21.03
N HIS A 242 -0.28 6.26 -20.30
CA HIS A 242 -1.58 6.73 -20.72
C HIS A 242 -1.94 7.99 -19.94
N ALA A 243 -1.96 9.12 -20.65
CA ALA A 243 -2.23 10.41 -20.03
C ALA A 243 -3.71 10.52 -19.61
N ALA A 244 -3.94 10.85 -18.35
CA ALA A 244 -5.26 11.13 -17.78
C ALA A 244 -5.11 12.12 -16.62
N SER A 245 -6.11 12.96 -16.38
CA SER A 245 -6.06 13.89 -15.24
C SER A 245 -6.82 13.33 -14.05
N PHE A 246 -6.09 12.88 -13.03
CA PHE A 246 -6.67 12.39 -11.77
C PHE A 246 -6.75 13.47 -10.69
N GLY A 247 -6.52 14.74 -11.04
CA GLY A 247 -6.72 15.89 -10.15
C GLY A 247 -5.43 16.55 -9.64
N GLN A 248 -5.56 17.23 -8.49
CA GLN A 248 -4.49 18.01 -7.84
C GLN A 248 -3.59 17.12 -6.97
N ASP A 249 -2.55 17.69 -6.35
CA ASP A 249 -1.74 16.98 -5.34
C ASP A 249 -2.63 16.31 -4.27
N CYS A 250 -2.38 15.03 -4.02
CA CYS A 250 -3.08 14.18 -3.05
C CYS A 250 -2.09 13.22 -2.39
N ALA A 251 -2.45 12.57 -1.28
CA ALA A 251 -1.51 11.68 -0.58
C ALA A 251 -1.20 10.41 -1.38
N HIS A 252 -2.16 9.49 -1.47
CA HIS A 252 -2.11 8.28 -2.27
C HIS A 252 -3.38 8.19 -3.12
N MET A 253 -3.28 7.47 -4.23
CA MET A 253 -4.44 7.10 -5.03
C MET A 253 -4.73 5.61 -4.88
N LEU A 254 -6.01 5.26 -4.83
CA LEU A 254 -6.48 3.87 -4.79
C LEU A 254 -7.13 3.53 -6.12
N VAL A 255 -6.82 2.34 -6.64
CA VAL A 255 -7.47 1.76 -7.82
C VAL A 255 -8.39 0.66 -7.35
N TYR A 256 -9.70 0.83 -7.50
CA TYR A 256 -10.70 -0.08 -6.95
C TYR A 256 -12.07 0.17 -7.60
N ASP A 257 -12.77 -0.88 -7.99
CA ASP A 257 -14.18 -0.84 -8.44
C ASP A 257 -15.10 -0.52 -7.24
N VAL A 258 -15.45 0.77 -7.07
CA VAL A 258 -16.16 1.26 -5.89
C VAL A 258 -17.67 1.06 -5.98
N ASP A 259 -18.21 1.03 -7.19
CA ASP A 259 -19.66 0.93 -7.43
C ASP A 259 -20.11 -0.45 -7.95
N GLY A 260 -19.16 -1.33 -8.27
CA GLY A 260 -19.39 -2.71 -8.66
C GLY A 260 -19.80 -2.88 -10.12
N ASP A 261 -19.52 -1.91 -10.99
CA ASP A 261 -19.89 -1.97 -12.40
C ASP A 261 -18.88 -2.76 -13.27
N GLY A 262 -17.75 -3.15 -12.67
CA GLY A 262 -16.72 -3.97 -13.28
C GLY A 262 -15.59 -3.19 -13.96
N ASP A 263 -15.59 -1.86 -13.89
CA ASP A 263 -14.40 -1.05 -14.18
C ASP A 263 -13.71 -0.57 -12.89
N SER A 264 -12.44 -0.18 -13.01
CA SER A 264 -11.65 0.27 -11.86
C SER A 264 -11.73 1.78 -11.71
N ASP A 265 -12.21 2.26 -10.56
CA ASP A 265 -12.15 3.68 -10.22
C ASP A 265 -10.79 4.11 -9.68
N VAL A 266 -10.48 5.40 -9.81
CA VAL A 266 -9.37 6.05 -9.13
C VAL A 266 -9.89 6.98 -8.03
N ILE A 267 -9.61 6.62 -6.77
CA ILE A 267 -10.00 7.41 -5.59
C ILE A 267 -8.81 8.24 -5.12
N SER A 268 -9.04 9.54 -4.95
CA SER A 268 -8.04 10.53 -4.49
C SER A 268 -8.59 11.41 -3.36
N SER A 269 -7.71 11.89 -2.47
CA SER A 269 -8.02 12.85 -1.40
C SER A 269 -7.98 14.30 -1.86
#